data_AF-A0A327Y9T0-F1
#
_entry.id   AF-A0A327Y9T0-F1
#
_cell.length_a   1.000
_cell.length_b   1.000
_cell.length_c   1.000
_cell.angle_alpha   90.00
_cell.angle_beta   90.00
_cell.angle_gamma   90.00
#
_symmetry.space_group_name_H-M   'P 1'
#
loop_
_entity.id
_entity.type
_entity.pdbx_description
1 polymer ?
#
loop_
_entity_poly.entity_id
_entity_poly.type
_entity_poly.pdbx_seq_one_letter_code
_entity_poly.pdbx_strand_id
1 'polypeptide(L)'
;MVKEKLIHNEPFEFEEWYWTINRKVYHIHKYRCIDCDEEAGYYYDYIILKVKDEQGKDLCYIKKYNRDNLMSFFCDPYAIFKEDLSQMLKLLKVKYSVKKFCYFIVGSGYQRIDKFKL
;
A
#
# COMPACT_ATOMS: atom_id res chain seq x y z
N MET A 1 -34.02 8.99 -4.60
CA MET A 1 -33.06 8.18 -5.37
C MET A 1 -31.81 9.02 -5.57
N VAL A 2 -30.80 8.84 -4.70
CA VAL A 2 -29.52 9.53 -4.86
C VAL A 2 -28.69 8.69 -5.81
N LYS A 3 -28.26 9.29 -6.91
CA LYS A 3 -27.47 8.65 -7.97
C LYS A 3 -26.15 8.17 -7.35
N GLU A 4 -25.88 6.87 -7.49
CA GLU A 4 -24.54 6.32 -7.29
C GLU A 4 -23.59 7.04 -8.25
N LYS A 5 -22.83 8.01 -7.74
CA LYS A 5 -21.65 8.51 -8.45
C LYS A 5 -20.51 7.58 -8.11
N LEU A 6 -20.50 6.44 -8.81
CA LEU A 6 -19.34 5.57 -8.89
C LEU A 6 -18.22 6.36 -9.58
N ILE A 7 -17.28 6.90 -8.79
CA ILE A 7 -16.05 7.48 -9.34
C ILE A 7 -15.06 6.33 -9.48
N HIS A 8 -14.68 6.06 -10.73
CA HIS A 8 -13.82 4.94 -11.11
C HIS A 8 -12.41 5.09 -10.53
N ASN A 9 -12.05 4.15 -9.63
CA ASN A 9 -10.73 3.95 -9.02
C ASN A 9 -9.76 3.21 -9.97
N GLU A 10 -9.70 3.58 -11.26
CA GLU A 10 -8.85 2.84 -12.19
C GLU A 10 -7.38 3.31 -12.12
N PRO A 11 -6.43 2.39 -11.89
CA PRO A 11 -5.02 2.69 -12.06
C PRO A 11 -4.70 3.18 -13.46
N PHE A 12 -4.00 4.30 -13.60
CA PHE A 12 -3.67 4.85 -14.93
C PHE A 12 -2.17 4.89 -15.25
N GLU A 13 -1.30 4.64 -14.26
CA GLU A 13 0.14 4.45 -14.47
C GLU A 13 0.59 3.17 -13.77
N PHE A 14 1.06 2.18 -14.55
CA PHE A 14 1.53 0.88 -14.06
C PHE A 14 3.05 0.76 -14.17
N GLU A 15 3.68 0.32 -13.08
CA GLU A 15 5.08 -0.12 -13.06
C GLU A 15 5.18 -1.45 -12.29
N GLU A 16 6.08 -2.33 -12.71
CA GLU A 16 6.36 -3.58 -12.01
C GLU A 16 7.85 -3.81 -11.77
N TRP A 17 8.18 -4.45 -10.64
CA TRP A 17 9.52 -4.90 -10.33
C TRP A 17 9.50 -6.01 -9.28
N TYR A 18 10.69 -6.56 -9.00
CA TYR A 18 10.87 -7.66 -8.05
C TYR A 18 11.74 -7.24 -6.86
N TRP A 19 11.42 -7.75 -5.68
CA TRP A 19 12.30 -7.71 -4.51
C TRP A 19 12.70 -9.11 -4.11
N THR A 20 13.99 -9.31 -3.82
CA THR A 20 14.48 -10.54 -3.19
C THR A 20 14.82 -10.24 -1.73
N ILE A 21 14.04 -10.80 -0.81
CA ILE A 21 14.19 -10.60 0.65
C ILE A 21 14.22 -11.98 1.30
N ASN A 22 15.25 -12.27 2.11
CA ASN A 22 15.41 -13.54 2.81
C ASN A 22 15.17 -14.78 1.92
N ARG A 23 15.72 -14.76 0.69
CA ARG A 23 15.59 -15.82 -0.34
C ARG A 23 14.18 -16.03 -0.89
N LYS A 24 13.23 -15.13 -0.62
CA LYS A 24 11.90 -15.09 -1.24
C LYS A 24 11.86 -13.97 -2.26
N VAL A 25 11.18 -14.19 -3.38
CA VAL A 25 10.90 -13.16 -4.37
C VAL A 25 9.49 -12.60 -4.18
N TYR A 26 9.38 -11.28 -4.25
CA TYR A 26 8.13 -10.53 -4.16
C TYR A 26 7.92 -9.74 -5.43
N HIS A 27 6.73 -9.88 -6.02
CA HIS A 27 6.36 -9.16 -7.23
C HIS A 27 5.61 -7.90 -6.80
N ILE A 28 6.13 -6.74 -7.19
CA ILE A 28 5.60 -5.45 -6.77
C ILE A 28 4.94 -4.77 -7.96
N HIS A 29 3.65 -4.53 -7.86
CA HIS A 29 2.86 -3.84 -8.86
C HIS A 29 2.50 -2.46 -8.33
N LYS A 30 3.00 -1.40 -8.96
CA LYS A 30 2.68 -0.03 -8.63
C LYS A 30 1.61 0.50 -9.57
N TYR A 31 0.71 1.25 -8.97
CA TYR A 31 -0.41 1.90 -9.61
C TYR A 31 -0.45 3.36 -9.11
N ARG A 32 -0.62 4.32 -10.01
CA ARG A 32 -1.06 5.68 -9.63
C ARG A 32 -2.58 5.77 -9.72
N CYS A 33 -3.19 6.37 -8.72
CA CYS A 33 -4.62 6.49 -8.55
C CYS A 33 -4.98 7.91 -8.14
N ILE A 34 -6.19 8.34 -8.51
CA ILE A 34 -6.77 9.61 -8.07
C ILE A 34 -8.11 9.29 -7.41
N ASP A 35 -8.24 9.63 -6.13
CA ASP A 35 -9.51 9.64 -5.41
C ASP A 35 -10.19 10.97 -5.69
N CYS A 36 -11.47 10.97 -6.02
CA CYS A 36 -12.24 12.21 -6.18
C CYS A 36 -13.39 12.19 -5.17
N ASP A 37 -13.41 13.19 -4.30
CA ASP A 37 -14.60 13.53 -3.52
C ASP A 37 -15.22 14.77 -4.15
N GLU A 38 -16.16 14.55 -5.07
CA GLU A 38 -16.83 15.63 -5.80
C GLU A 38 -17.64 16.56 -4.90
N GLU A 39 -18.19 16.05 -3.78
CA GLU A 39 -18.98 16.88 -2.86
C GLU A 39 -18.07 17.79 -2.03
N ALA A 40 -16.88 17.33 -1.70
CA ALA A 40 -15.90 18.10 -0.96
C ALA A 40 -14.96 18.95 -1.86
N GLY A 41 -14.96 18.71 -3.18
CA GLY A 41 -14.11 19.42 -4.15
C GLY A 41 -12.63 19.06 -4.07
N TYR A 42 -12.29 17.87 -3.55
CA TYR A 42 -10.91 17.41 -3.38
C TYR A 42 -10.57 16.24 -4.28
N TYR A 43 -9.37 16.31 -4.87
CA TYR A 43 -8.74 15.20 -5.58
C TYR A 43 -7.51 14.75 -4.79
N TYR A 44 -7.46 13.47 -4.44
CA TYR A 44 -6.32 12.88 -3.77
C TYR A 44 -5.50 12.05 -4.76
N ASP A 45 -4.29 12.50 -5.07
CA ASP A 45 -3.33 11.76 -5.88
C ASP A 45 -2.48 10.86 -4.98
N TYR A 46 -2.49 9.55 -5.26
CA TYR A 46 -1.81 8.55 -4.46
C TYR A 46 -1.29 7.39 -5.30
N ILE A 47 -0.32 6.67 -4.74
CA ILE A 47 0.16 5.41 -5.30
C ILE A 47 -0.40 4.24 -4.48
N ILE A 48 -0.71 3.14 -5.16
CA ILE A 48 -0.93 1.82 -4.58
C ILE A 48 0.21 0.92 -5.01
N LEU A 49 0.80 0.18 -4.07
CA LEU A 49 1.68 -0.94 -4.36
C LEU A 49 0.97 -2.22 -3.95
N LYS A 50 0.74 -3.14 -4.88
CA LYS A 50 0.32 -4.51 -4.56
C LYS A 50 1.57 -5.38 -4.48
N VAL A 51 1.72 -6.10 -3.38
CA VAL A 51 2.83 -7.02 -3.14
C VAL A 51 2.29 -8.43 -3.29
N LYS A 52 2.90 -9.21 -4.17
CA LYS A 52 2.56 -10.61 -4.41
C LYS A 52 3.74 -11.52 -4.12
N ASP A 53 3.48 -12.77 -3.79
CA ASP A 53 4.52 -13.81 -3.73
C ASP A 53 4.90 -14.33 -5.13
N GLU A 54 5.86 -15.25 -5.18
CA GLU A 54 6.31 -15.95 -6.39
C GLU A 54 5.19 -16.66 -7.17
N GLN A 55 4.12 -17.06 -6.48
CA GLN A 55 2.96 -17.73 -7.07
C GLN A 55 1.90 -16.73 -7.55
N GLY A 56 2.13 -15.42 -7.37
CA GLY A 56 1.21 -14.36 -7.75
C GLY A 56 0.07 -14.11 -6.76
N LYS A 57 0.10 -14.72 -5.57
CA LYS A 57 -0.89 -14.50 -4.52
C LYS A 57 -0.69 -13.12 -3.91
N ASP A 58 -1.77 -12.35 -3.79
CA ASP A 58 -1.75 -11.04 -3.12
C ASP A 58 -1.47 -11.21 -1.62
N LEU A 59 -0.48 -10.47 -1.13
CA LEU A 59 -0.01 -10.53 0.26
C LEU A 59 -0.44 -9.29 1.04
N CYS A 60 -0.21 -8.13 0.45
CA CYS A 60 -0.65 -6.86 0.98
C CYS A 60 -0.78 -5.83 -0.14
N TYR A 61 -1.51 -4.77 0.15
CA TYR A 61 -1.45 -3.55 -0.64
C TYR A 61 -1.04 -2.37 0.23
N ILE A 62 -0.32 -1.43 -0.36
CA ILE A 62 0.30 -0.31 0.33
C ILE A 62 -0.16 0.97 -0.35
N LYS A 63 -0.76 1.90 0.40
CA LYS A 63 -1.24 3.19 -0.10
C LYS A 63 -0.32 4.31 0.37
N LYS A 64 0.06 5.23 -0.51
CA LYS A 64 0.78 6.46 -0.14
C LYS A 64 0.22 7.64 -0.92
N TYR A 65 -0.32 8.63 -0.21
CA TYR A 65 -0.70 9.90 -0.81
C TYR A 65 0.55 10.71 -1.17
N ASN A 66 0.54 11.40 -2.31
CA ASN A 66 1.72 12.09 -2.81
C ASN A 66 2.17 13.23 -1.88
N ARG A 67 1.22 13.93 -1.26
CA ARG A 67 1.48 15.04 -0.32
C ARG A 67 1.84 14.59 1.10
N ASP A 68 1.66 13.31 1.41
CA ASP A 68 1.90 12.79 2.75
C ASP A 68 3.26 12.11 2.88
N ASN A 69 3.89 12.32 4.03
CA ASN A 69 5.07 11.56 4.46
C ASN A 69 4.68 10.24 5.16
N LEU A 70 3.44 9.78 4.96
CA LEU A 70 2.83 8.61 5.56
C LEU A 70 2.53 7.56 4.48
N MET A 71 2.82 6.30 4.78
CA MET A 71 2.47 5.17 3.95
C MET A 71 1.70 4.13 4.77
N SER A 72 0.57 3.68 4.23
CA SER A 72 -0.40 2.81 4.89
C SER A 72 -0.33 1.40 4.30
N PHE A 73 -0.09 0.40 5.14
CA PHE A 73 0.00 -1.01 4.79
C PHE A 73 -1.31 -1.70 5.12
N PHE A 74 -1.91 -2.35 4.15
CA PHE A 74 -3.11 -3.14 4.30
C PHE A 74 -2.76 -4.59 4.03
N CYS A 75 -2.59 -5.35 5.11
CA CYS A 75 -2.13 -6.73 5.04
C CYS A 75 -3.26 -7.69 5.38
N ASP A 76 -3.26 -8.85 4.75
CA ASP A 76 -4.00 -10.00 5.25
C ASP A 76 -3.39 -10.42 6.62
N PRO A 77 -4.20 -10.65 7.67
CA PRO A 77 -3.74 -11.13 8.98
C PRO A 77 -2.84 -12.37 8.90
N TYR A 78 -3.04 -13.22 7.90
CA TYR A 78 -2.28 -14.45 7.70
C TYR A 78 -1.08 -14.28 6.78
N ALA A 79 -0.94 -13.11 6.13
CA ALA A 79 0.19 -12.77 5.26
C ALA A 79 1.28 -11.94 5.97
N ILE A 80 1.24 -11.80 7.30
CA ILE A 80 2.23 -11.00 8.02
C ILE A 80 3.58 -11.74 8.06
N PHE A 81 4.43 -11.47 7.07
CA PHE A 81 5.85 -11.86 7.04
C PHE A 81 6.66 -11.01 8.02
N LYS A 82 6.51 -11.22 9.33
CA LYS A 82 7.14 -10.38 10.36
C LYS A 82 8.65 -10.16 10.13
N GLU A 83 9.35 -11.18 9.65
CA GLU A 83 10.80 -11.15 9.38
C GLU A 83 11.14 -10.30 8.14
N ASP A 84 10.39 -10.46 7.06
CA ASP A 84 10.63 -9.81 5.76
C ASP A 84 10.15 -8.35 5.76
N LEU A 85 9.13 -8.05 6.59
CA LEU A 85 8.50 -6.74 6.67
C LEU A 85 9.49 -5.63 7.01
N SER A 86 10.41 -5.88 7.94
CA SER A 86 11.40 -4.87 8.34
C SER A 86 12.30 -4.41 7.17
N GLN A 87 12.67 -5.33 6.28
CA GLN A 87 13.47 -5.02 5.09
C GLN A 87 12.63 -4.31 4.03
N MET A 88 11.38 -4.75 3.80
CA MET A 88 10.45 -4.07 2.89
C MET A 88 10.23 -2.61 3.30
N LEU A 89 10.04 -2.35 4.59
CA LEU A 89 9.89 -0.98 5.10
C LEU A 89 11.11 -0.13 4.83
N LYS A 90 12.33 -0.66 5.02
CA LYS A 90 13.58 0.06 4.74
C LYS A 90 13.68 0.44 3.26
N LEU A 91 13.37 -0.49 2.35
CA LEU A 91 13.35 -0.24 0.91
C LEU A 91 12.35 0.87 0.55
N LEU A 92 11.14 0.80 1.10
CA LEU A 92 10.08 1.76 0.86
C LEU A 92 10.38 3.15 1.43
N LYS A 93 11.00 3.19 2.61
CA LYS A 93 11.43 4.43 3.27
C LYS A 93 12.39 5.21 2.38
N VAL A 94 13.36 4.52 1.78
CA VAL A 94 14.34 5.12 0.86
C VAL A 94 13.69 5.50 -0.46
N LYS A 95 12.98 4.56 -1.11
CA LYS A 95 12.40 4.77 -2.45
C LYS A 95 11.37 5.90 -2.49
N TYR A 96 10.56 6.05 -1.44
CA TYR A 96 9.44 7.00 -1.42
C TYR A 96 9.57 8.12 -0.39
N SER A 97 10.76 8.28 0.22
CA SER A 97 11.04 9.32 1.23
C SER A 97 9.99 9.38 2.37
N VAL A 98 9.52 8.21 2.81
CA VAL A 98 8.46 8.08 3.82
C VAL A 98 9.04 8.33 5.22
N LYS A 99 8.33 9.08 6.06
CA LYS A 99 8.74 9.30 7.46
C LYS A 99 8.00 8.40 8.44
N LYS A 100 6.76 8.04 8.12
CA LYS A 100 5.86 7.29 9.01
C LYS A 100 5.20 6.15 8.24
N PHE A 101 5.00 5.04 8.93
CA PHE A 101 4.26 3.89 8.44
C PHE A 101 3.06 3.63 9.35
N CYS A 102 1.91 3.29 8.75
CA CYS A 102 0.75 2.79 9.47
C CYS A 102 0.37 1.42 8.92
N TYR A 103 -0.16 0.57 9.79
CA TYR A 103 -0.58 -0.79 9.46
C TYR A 103 -2.07 -0.97 9.68
N PHE A 104 -2.67 -1.78 8.82
CA PHE A 104 -4.08 -2.11 8.80
C PHE A 104 -4.18 -3.61 8.50
N ILE A 105 -4.71 -4.38 9.46
CA ILE A 105 -4.94 -5.81 9.28
C ILE A 105 -6.38 -6.00 8.81
N VAL A 106 -6.55 -6.41 7.55
CA VAL A 106 -7.87 -6.55 6.93
C VAL A 106 -8.61 -7.73 7.57
N GLY A 107 -9.79 -7.48 8.17
CA GLY A 107 -10.63 -8.52 8.79
C GLY A 107 -10.57 -8.62 10.33
N SER A 108 -9.77 -7.79 11.02
CA SER A 108 -9.70 -7.77 12.50
C SER A 108 -10.05 -6.41 13.14
N GLY A 109 -10.60 -5.48 12.36
CA GLY A 109 -10.80 -4.10 12.78
C GLY A 109 -9.52 -3.27 12.71
N TYR A 110 -9.66 -1.94 12.79
CA TYR A 110 -8.54 -1.00 12.68
C TYR A 110 -7.56 -1.14 13.84
N GLN A 111 -6.36 -1.66 13.60
CA GLN A 111 -5.26 -1.65 14.58
C GLN A 111 -4.14 -0.75 14.08
N ARG A 112 -4.10 0.49 14.57
CA ARG A 112 -2.97 1.39 14.36
C ARG A 112 -1.77 0.92 15.16
N ILE A 113 -0.80 0.28 14.49
CA ILE A 113 0.47 -0.10 15.11
C ILE A 113 1.47 1.03 14.88
N ASP A 114 1.61 1.92 15.88
CA ASP A 114 2.48 3.10 15.78
C ASP A 114 3.98 2.79 15.90
N LYS A 115 4.39 1.57 16.25
CA LYS A 115 5.79 1.28 16.60
C LYS A 115 6.25 -0.10 16.15
N PHE A 116 6.76 -0.17 14.93
CA PHE A 116 7.96 -0.97 14.70
C PHE A 116 9.16 -0.06 15.00
N LYS A 117 9.89 -0.34 16.08
CA LYS A 117 11.25 0.19 16.22
C LYS A 117 12.08 -0.49 15.13
N LEU A 118 12.35 0.24 14.05
CA LEU A 118 13.25 -0.16 12.97
C LEU A 118 14.71 -0.24 13.44
#